data_AF-A0A485J6S3-F1
#
_entry.id   AF-A0A485J6S3-F1
#
_cell.length_a   1.000
_cell.length_b   1.000
_cell.length_c   1.000
_cell.angle_alpha   90.00
_cell.angle_beta   90.00
_cell.angle_gamma   90.00
#
_symmetry.space_group_name_H-M   'P 1'
#
loop_
_entity.id
_entity.type
_entity.pdbx_description
1 polymer ?
#
loop_
_entity_poly.entity_id
_entity_poly.type
_entity_poly.pdbx_seq_one_letter_code
_entity_poly.pdbx_strand_id
1 'polypeptide(L)' 'MLATVVVVFVVGFRVLTSGTRRAIRRLSERLNIDVVPVESMIDQMGKMPGKEFLYYLHRPDESHL' A
#
# COMPACT_ATOMS: atom_id res chain seq x y z
N MET A 1 1.31 -26.34 -16.87
CA MET A 1 0.97 -25.10 -17.58
C MET A 1 0.03 -24.22 -16.74
N LEU A 2 -1.22 -24.64 -16.47
CA LEU A 2 -2.20 -23.83 -15.73
C LEU A 2 -1.79 -23.51 -14.28
N ALA A 3 -1.23 -24.49 -13.55
CA ALA A 3 -0.76 -24.30 -12.18
C ALA A 3 0.33 -23.23 -12.07
N THR A 4 1.25 -23.19 -13.04
CA THR A 4 2.34 -22.20 -13.10
C THR A 4 1.78 -20.78 -13.27
N VAL A 5 0.76 -20.62 -14.12
CA VAL A 5 0.09 -19.33 -14.35
C VAL A 5 -0.60 -18.85 -13.08
N VAL A 6 -1.28 -19.74 -12.35
CA VAL A 6 -1.94 -19.39 -11.07
C VAL A 6 -0.92 -18.94 -10.03
N VAL A 7 0.21 -19.64 -9.90
CA VAL A 7 1.27 -19.26 -8.94
C VAL A 7 1.85 -17.89 -9.25
N VAL A 8 2.21 -17.63 -10.52
CA VAL A 8 2.74 -16.32 -10.94
C VAL A 8 1.70 -15.21 -10.71
N PHE A 9 0.42 -15.48 -10.99
CA PHE A 9 -0.65 -14.52 -10.74
C PHE A 9 -0.81 -14.20 -9.25
N VAL A 10 -0.83 -15.21 -8.37
CA VAL A 10 -0.93 -15.03 -6.92
C VAL A 10 0.29 -14.30 -6.37
N VAL A 11 1.51 -14.65 -6.84
CA VAL A 11 2.74 -13.99 -6.41
C VAL A 11 2.77 -12.54 -6.90
N GLY A 12 2.45 -12.27 -8.16
CA GLY A 12 2.38 -10.91 -8.72
C GLY A 12 1.33 -10.06 -8.01
N PHE A 13 0.15 -10.62 -7.75
CA PHE A 13 -0.92 -9.96 -7.00
C PHE A 13 -0.50 -9.68 -5.55
N ARG A 14 0.16 -10.63 -4.89
CA ARG A 14 0.70 -10.47 -3.53
C ARG A 14 1.80 -9.42 -3.47
N VAL A 15 2.69 -9.38 -4.46
CA VAL A 15 3.73 -8.35 -4.57
C VAL A 15 3.08 -6.98 -4.74
N LEU A 16 2.11 -6.84 -5.65
CA LEU A 16 1.40 -5.58 -5.90
C LEU A 16 0.64 -5.07 -4.66
N THR A 17 0.10 -5.97 -3.84
CA THR A 17 -0.67 -5.63 -2.62
C THR A 17 0.19 -5.50 -1.35
N SER A 18 1.38 -6.11 -1.32
CA SER A 18 2.26 -6.12 -0.13
C SER A 18 2.87 -4.75 0.20
N GLY A 19 3.28 -3.98 -0.81
CA GLY A 19 3.84 -2.64 -0.62
C GLY A 19 2.82 -1.70 0.02
N THR A 20 1.61 -1.67 -0.54
CA THR A 20 0.49 -0.86 -0.06
C THR A 20 0.10 -1.24 1.37
N ARG A 21 -0.09 -2.54 1.68
CA ARG A 21 -0.44 -3.00 3.03
C ARG A 21 0.61 -2.63 4.07
N ARG A 22 1.90 -2.72 3.73
CA ARG A 22 2.99 -2.34 4.64
C ARG A 22 3.03 -0.84 4.89
N ALA A 23 2.78 -0.04 3.85
CA ALA A 23 2.74 1.42 3.97
C ALA A 23 1.51 1.89 4.77
N ILE A 24 0.33 1.31 4.55
CA ILE A 24 -0.88 1.58 5.35
C ILE A 24 -0.65 1.25 6.83
N ARG A 25 -0.05 0.08 7.14
CA ARG A 25 0.27 -0.30 8.52
C ARG A 25 1.24 0.69 9.18
N ARG A 26 2.30 1.09 8.49
CA ARG A 26 3.24 2.09 9.01
C ARG A 26 2.58 3.44 9.23
N LEU A 27 1.66 3.85 8.35
CA LEU A 27 0.93 5.11 8.49
C LEU A 27 -0.03 5.06 9.69
N SER A 28 -0.75 3.95 9.87
CA SER A 28 -1.61 3.69 11.03
C SER A 28 -0.81 3.70 12.35
N GLU A 29 0.37 3.05 12.37
CA GLU A 29 1.29 3.08 13.51
C GLU A 29 1.81 4.51 13.80
N ARG A 30 2.13 5.30 12.76
CA ARG A 30 2.59 6.69 12.91
C ARG A 30 1.48 7.63 13.40
N LEU A 31 0.25 7.47 12.92
CA LEU A 31 -0.90 8.29 13.31
C LEU A 31 -1.55 7.81 14.62
N ASN A 32 -1.17 6.64 15.13
CA ASN A 32 -1.79 6.00 16.30
C ASN A 32 -3.32 5.81 16.14
N ILE A 33 -3.74 5.36 14.95
CA ILE A 33 -5.15 5.07 14.61
C ILE A 33 -5.27 3.66 14.02
N ASP A 34 -6.49 3.13 13.97
CA ASP A 34 -6.75 1.83 13.32
C ASP A 34 -6.39 1.87 11.82
N VAL A 35 -6.06 0.70 11.27
CA VAL A 35 -5.71 0.46 9.87
C VAL A 35 -6.91 0.73 8.95
N VAL A 36 -8.13 0.45 9.42
CA VAL A 36 -9.36 0.53 8.60
C VAL A 36 -9.65 1.96 8.08
N PRO A 37 -9.59 3.02 8.90
CA PRO A 37 -9.68 4.40 8.41
C PRO A 37 -8.62 4.76 7.36
N VAL A 38 -7.38 4.30 7.55
CA VAL A 38 -6.28 4.57 6.60
C VAL A 38 -6.52 3.87 5.28
N GLU A 39 -6.95 2.60 5.32
CA GLU A 39 -7.31 1.84 4.13
C GLU A 39 -8.46 2.49 3.35
N SER A 40 -9.51 2.93 4.04
CA SER A 40 -10.65 3.64 3.44
C SER A 40 -10.22 4.95 2.77
N MET A 41 -9.35 5.73 3.42
CA MET A 41 -8.82 6.97 2.84
C MET A 41 -8.02 6.71 1.55
N ILE A 42 -7.16 5.68 1.56
CA ILE A 42 -6.37 5.30 0.38
C ILE A 42 -7.27 4.73 -0.74
N ASP A 43 -8.32 3.99 -0.38
CA ASP A 43 -9.27 3.44 -1.36
C ASP A 43 -10.11 4.56 -2.01
N GLN A 44 -10.53 5.55 -1.23
CA GLN A 44 -11.24 6.74 -1.74
C GLN A 44 -10.37 7.60 -2.68
N MET A 45 -9.05 7.65 -2.46
CA MET A 45 -8.11 8.32 -3.38
C MET A 45 -7.99 7.60 -4.73
N GLY A 46 -8.35 6.32 -4.81
CA GLY A 46 -8.18 5.49 -6.00
C GLY A 46 -6.75 4.93 -6.16
N LYS A 47 -6.63 3.94 -7.04
CA LYS A 47 -5.43 3.07 -7.14
C LYS A 47 -4.13 3.80 -7.47
N MET A 48 -4.16 4.79 -8.35
CA MET A 48 -2.98 5.55 -8.76
C MET A 48 -2.62 6.64 -7.72
N PRO A 49 -3.55 7.52 -7.31
CA PRO A 49 -3.23 8.57 -6.34
C PRO A 49 -2.86 8.02 -4.95
N GLY A 50 -3.55 6.97 -4.49
CA GLY A 50 -3.24 6.34 -3.20
C GLY A 50 -1.86 5.67 -3.17
N LYS A 51 -1.42 5.09 -4.30
CA LYS A 51 -0.07 4.51 -4.41
C LYS A 51 1.01 5.59 -4.42
N GLU A 52 0.78 6.69 -5.13
CA GLU A 52 1.69 7.84 -5.17
C GLU A 52 1.84 8.47 -3.78
N PHE A 53 0.74 8.64 -3.05
CA PHE A 53 0.72 9.16 -1.68
C PHE A 53 1.52 8.27 -0.70
N LEU A 54 1.31 6.95 -0.77
CA LEU A 54 2.08 6.01 0.05
C LEU A 54 3.56 5.96 -0.35
N TYR A 55 3.89 6.16 -1.63
CA TYR A 55 5.27 6.25 -2.10
C TYR A 55 5.95 7.54 -1.60
N TYR A 56 5.24 8.67 -1.63
CA TYR A 56 5.68 9.94 -1.07
C TYR A 56 6.02 9.81 0.42
N LEU A 57 5.12 9.21 1.21
CA LEU A 57 5.33 8.94 2.64
C LEU A 57 6.48 7.97 2.97
N HIS A 58 6.87 7.13 2.00
CA HIS A 58 7.92 6.12 2.18
C HIS A 58 9.31 6.64 1.79
N ARG A 59 9.41 7.82 1.15
CA ARG A 59 10.69 8.44 0.81
C ARG A 59 11.36 8.94 2.11
N PRO A 60 12.58 8.47 2.42
CA PRO A 60 13.25 8.76 3.70
C PRO A 60 13.72 10.23 3.83
N ASP A 61 13.67 10.99 2.73
CA ASP A 61 14.06 12.39 2.68
C ASP A 61 12.86 13.19 2.16
N GLU A 62 12.10 13.78 3.06
CA GLU A 62 12.06 15.23 3.20
C GLU A 62 10.96 15.61 4.17
N SER A 63 11.39 16.36 5.18
CA SER A 63 10.62 17.26 6.03
C SER A 63 9.90 18.34 5.21
N HIS A 64 8.97 17.96 4.35
CA HIS A 64 8.03 18.88 3.76
C HIS A 64 6.65 18.59 4.33
N LEU A 65 6.42 19.24 5.49
CA LEU A 65 5.16 19.61 6.13
C LEU A 65 3.89 19.11 5.43
#